data_AF-A0A5C7LV71-F1
#
_entry.id   AF-A0A5C7LV71-F1
#
_cell.length_a   1.000
_cell.length_b   1.000
_cell.length_c   1.000
_cell.angle_alpha   90.00
_cell.angle_beta   90.00
_cell.angle_gamma   90.00
#
_symmetry.space_group_name_H-M   'P 1'
#
loop_
_entity.id
_entity.type
_entity.pdbx_description
1 polymer ?
#
loop_
_entity_poly.entity_id
_entity_poly.type
_entity_poly.pdbx_seq_one_letter_code
_entity_poly.pdbx_strand_id
1 'polypeptide(L)' 'MNTPTPDTHRNWPIEHNWLGQWEATHPDFDPTPQFLYDGPSDNRYVTARTRNEVIEEIDLWIEENGE' A
#
# COMPACT_ATOMS: atom_id res chain seq x y z
N MET A 1 -2.68 -19.75 20.54
CA MET A 1 -1.75 -18.72 20.03
C MET A 1 -2.58 -17.76 19.22
N ASN A 2 -2.77 -16.52 19.70
CA ASN A 2 -3.40 -15.47 18.88
C ASN A 2 -2.31 -14.99 17.92
N THR A 3 -2.38 -15.38 16.65
CA THR A 3 -1.65 -14.66 15.60
C THR A 3 -2.09 -13.20 15.66
N PRO A 4 -1.17 -12.22 15.75
CA PRO A 4 -1.56 -10.82 15.66
C PRO A 4 -2.29 -10.64 14.34
N THR A 5 -3.50 -10.08 14.39
CA THR A 5 -4.19 -9.66 13.17
C THR A 5 -3.26 -8.69 12.44
N PRO A 6 -2.97 -8.91 11.14
CA PRO A 6 -2.16 -7.97 10.38
C PRO A 6 -2.81 -6.58 10.42
N ASP A 7 -1.99 -5.54 10.56
CA ASP A 7 -2.48 -4.17 10.50
C ASP A 7 -2.89 -3.88 9.06
N THR A 8 -4.15 -3.50 8.86
CA THR A 8 -4.72 -3.29 7.52
C THR A 8 -5.66 -2.10 7.51
N HIS A 9 -5.75 -1.39 6.39
CA HIS A 9 -6.76 -0.38 6.12
C HIS A 9 -7.38 -0.62 4.74
N ARG A 10 -8.71 -0.70 4.63
CA ARG A 10 -9.40 -0.95 3.34
C ARG A 10 -8.87 -2.17 2.54
N ASN A 11 -8.45 -3.23 3.25
CA ASN A 11 -7.79 -4.43 2.69
C ASN A 11 -6.35 -4.24 2.21
N TRP A 12 -5.76 -3.06 2.40
CA TRP A 12 -4.34 -2.84 2.18
C TRP A 12 -3.56 -3.24 3.44
N PRO A 13 -2.60 -4.18 3.34
CA PRO A 13 -1.64 -4.42 4.41
C PRO A 13 -0.83 -3.15 4.69
N ILE A 14 -0.73 -2.80 5.97
CA ILE A 14 0.10 -1.71 6.46
C ILE A 14 1.24 -2.32 7.28
N GLU A 15 2.47 -2.04 6.88
CA GLU A 15 3.68 -2.63 7.46
C GLU A 15 4.73 -1.57 7.80
N HIS A 16 5.71 -1.94 8.62
CA HIS A 16 6.85 -1.07 8.95
C HIS A 16 8.09 -1.59 8.22
N ASN A 17 8.60 -0.78 7.30
CA ASN A 17 9.69 -1.18 6.44
C ASN A 17 11.04 -1.13 7.17
N TRP A 18 12.07 -1.70 6.55
CA TRP A 18 13.44 -1.72 7.10
C TRP A 18 14.09 -0.34 7.25
N LEU A 19 13.52 0.70 6.62
CA LEU A 19 13.92 2.11 6.77
C LEU A 19 13.19 2.81 7.92
N GLY A 20 12.32 2.11 8.64
CA GLY A 20 11.52 2.67 9.73
C GLY A 20 10.39 3.59 9.24
N GLN A 21 9.93 3.41 8.00
CA GLN A 21 8.76 4.08 7.45
C GLN A 21 7.57 3.14 7.43
N TRP A 22 6.37 3.70 7.50
CA TRP A 22 5.15 2.96 7.28
C TRP A 22 4.93 2.81 5.78
N GLU A 23 4.58 1.60 5.34
CA GLU A 23 4.29 1.28 3.96
C GLU A 23 2.94 0.59 3.84
N ALA A 24 2.25 0.79 2.72
CA ALA A 24 1.10 0.00 2.34
C ALA A 24 1.16 -0.34 0.86
N THR A 25 0.78 -1.58 0.56
CA THR A 25 0.78 -2.11 -0.80
C THR A 25 -0.63 -2.56 -1.16
N HIS A 26 -1.12 -2.18 -2.34
CA HIS A 26 -2.43 -2.60 -2.79
C HIS A 26 -2.54 -4.14 -2.83
N PRO A 27 -3.64 -4.76 -2.39
CA PRO A 27 -3.79 -6.22 -2.43
C PRO A 27 -3.62 -6.80 -3.84
N ASP A 28 -4.14 -6.12 -4.87
CA ASP A 28 -3.91 -6.42 -6.29
C ASP A 28 -2.58 -5.89 -6.88
N PHE A 29 -1.62 -5.46 -6.06
CA PHE A 29 -0.29 -5.13 -6.57
C PHE A 29 0.45 -6.42 -6.94
N ASP A 30 0.74 -6.58 -8.22
CA ASP A 30 1.56 -7.69 -8.71
C ASP A 30 3.04 -7.25 -8.75
N PRO A 31 3.93 -7.81 -7.91
CA PRO A 31 5.33 -7.42 -7.85
C PRO A 31 6.17 -7.99 -9.00
N THR A 32 5.55 -8.69 -9.97
CA THR A 32 6.28 -9.21 -11.12
C THR A 32 6.86 -8.03 -11.89
N PRO A 33 8.20 -7.96 -12.07
CA PRO A 33 8.82 -6.84 -12.75
C PRO A 33 8.27 -6.75 -14.16
N GLN A 34 7.49 -5.69 -14.41
CA GLN A 34 6.89 -5.37 -15.71
C GLN A 34 7.97 -4.90 -16.69
N PHE A 35 8.91 -5.76 -17.08
CA PHE A 35 9.79 -5.48 -18.23
C PHE A 35 9.01 -5.40 -19.57
N LEU A 36 7.68 -5.50 -19.54
CA LEU A 36 6.81 -5.63 -20.71
C LEU A 36 5.48 -4.85 -20.65
N TYR A 37 5.23 -4.02 -19.63
CA TYR A 37 3.98 -3.26 -19.56
C TYR A 37 4.26 -1.75 -19.53
N ASP A 38 3.98 -1.09 -20.65
CA ASP A 38 3.97 0.37 -20.81
C ASP A 38 2.60 0.93 -20.32
N GLY A 39 2.13 0.39 -19.19
CA GLY A 39 0.94 0.88 -18.51
C GLY A 39 1.28 2.11 -17.67
N PRO A 40 0.28 2.93 -17.30
CA PRO A 40 0.52 4.02 -16.34
C PRO A 40 1.25 3.42 -15.14
N SER A 41 2.30 4.09 -14.64
CA SER A 41 2.95 3.72 -13.38
C SER A 41 1.91 3.74 -12.28
N ASP A 42 1.24 2.60 -12.13
CA ASP A 42 0.20 2.33 -11.16
C ASP A 42 0.95 2.17 -9.84
N ASN A 43 1.31 3.32 -9.26
CA ASN A 43 2.05 3.43 -8.00
C ASN A 43 1.12 2.98 -6.86
N ARG A 44 0.81 1.69 -6.82
CA ARG A 44 0.01 0.98 -5.81
C ARG A 44 0.78 0.74 -4.50
N TYR A 45 1.79 1.57 -4.28
CA TYR A 45 2.73 1.49 -3.17
C TYR A 45 2.82 2.86 -2.52
N VAL A 46 2.41 2.93 -1.26
CA VAL A 46 2.36 4.13 -0.46
C VAL A 46 3.38 4.02 0.67
N THR A 47 4.17 5.07 0.90
CA THR A 47 5.06 5.15 2.06
C THR A 47 4.95 6.49 2.76
N ALA A 48 4.86 6.48 4.08
CA ALA A 48 4.87 7.69 4.89
C ALA A 48 5.61 7.51 6.22
N ARG A 49 5.75 8.61 6.97
CA ARG A 49 6.48 8.60 8.26
C ARG A 49 5.63 8.02 9.38
N THR A 50 4.32 8.13 9.27
CA THR A 50 3.36 7.63 10.24
C THR A 50 2.30 6.77 9.57
N ARG A 51 1.70 5.89 10.37
CA ARG A 51 0.56 5.05 9.95
C ARG A 51 -0.62 5.87 9.45
N ASN A 52 -0.90 7.02 10.07
CA ASN A 52 -2.02 7.87 9.69
C ASN A 52 -1.81 8.51 8.31
N GLU A 53 -0.59 8.97 8.02
CA GLU A 53 -0.28 9.48 6.68
C GLU A 53 -0.43 8.39 5.61
N VAL A 54 -0.02 7.14 5.91
CA VAL A 54 -0.27 6.01 4.99
C VAL A 54 -1.78 5.78 4.77
N ILE A 55 -2.59 5.89 5.81
CA ILE A 55 -4.06 5.79 5.70
C ILE A 55 -4.63 6.90 4.83
N GLU A 56 -4.23 8.15 5.04
CA GLU A 56 -4.68 9.29 4.25
C GLU A 56 -4.33 9.11 2.77
N GLU A 57 -3.12 8.64 2.46
CA GLU A 57 -2.70 8.38 1.08
C GLU A 57 -3.45 7.20 0.45
N ILE A 58 -3.78 6.14 1.21
CA ILE A 58 -4.64 5.04 0.73
C ILE A 58 -6.04 5.58 0.40
N ASP A 59 -6.63 6.36 1.30
CA ASP A 59 -7.98 6.91 1.11
C ASP A 59 -7.99 7.85 -0.11
N LEU A 60 -6.98 8.72 -0.27
CA LEU A 60 -6.82 9.57 -1.45
C LEU A 60 -6.69 8.76 -2.75
N TRP A 61 -5.87 7.71 -2.74
CA TRP A 61 -5.69 6.85 -3.91
C TRP A 61 -7.01 6.18 -4.30
N ILE A 62 -7.80 5.69 -3.34
CA ILE A 62 -9.12 5.10 -3.59
C ILE A 62 -10.08 6.15 -4.17
N GLU A 63 -10.09 7.37 -3.60
CA GLU A 63 -10.90 8.49 -4.11
C GLU A 63 -10.53 8.89 -5.55
N GLU A 64 -9.23 8.89 -5.89
CA GLU A 64 -8.73 9.22 -7.23
C GLU A 64 -9.03 8.12 -8.27
N ASN A 65 -8.99 6.85 -7.86
CA ASN A 65 -9.17 5.70 -8.76
C ASN A 65 -10.62 5.17 -8.80
N GLY A 66 -11.48 5.61 -7.88
CA GLY A 66 -12.91 5.28 -7.86
C GLY A 66 -13.20 3.84 -7.43
N GLU A 67 -12.39 3.28 -6.53
CA GLU A 67 -12.58 1.93 -5.97
C GLU A 67 -13.53 1.86 -4.76
#